data_AF-A0AAD8API6-F1
#
_entry.id   AF-A0AAD8API6-F1
#
_cell.length_a   1.000
_cell.length_b   1.000
_cell.length_c   1.000
_cell.angle_alpha   90.00
_cell.angle_beta   90.00
_cell.angle_gamma   90.00
#
_symmetry.space_group_name_H-M   'P 1'
#
loop_
_entity.id
_entity.type
_entity.pdbx_description
1 polymer ?
#
loop_
_entity_poly.entity_id
_entity_poly.type
_entity_poly.pdbx_seq_one_letter_code
_entity_poly.pdbx_strand_id
1 'polypeptide(L)'
;MIETAKRENIVFTMATKFRYCEDVVKAKAIIASGMLGDIILFENAFTAKVDMSKRWNSDKKIAGGGVLIDNGTHSVDIIRYFLGAITDVLAVETSRTQNISVDENVKLLARTEKGVVASVDLTWGINKELPALYLGLWHERNAPYRLARIEV
;
A
#
# COMPACT_ATOMS: atom_id res chain seq x y z
N MET A 1 3.58 -21.08 -12.84
CA MET A 1 4.85 -20.35 -12.62
C MET A 1 5.67 -20.99 -11.50
N ILE A 2 5.21 -20.95 -10.24
CA ILE A 2 5.95 -21.53 -9.10
C ILE A 2 6.26 -23.02 -9.31
N GLU A 3 5.25 -23.83 -9.63
CA GLU A 3 5.44 -25.28 -9.85
C GLU A 3 6.37 -25.59 -11.03
N THR A 4 6.27 -24.79 -12.10
CA THR A 4 7.19 -24.88 -13.24
C THR A 4 8.61 -24.58 -12.81
N ALA A 5 8.85 -23.48 -12.09
CA ALA A 5 10.18 -23.10 -11.63
C ALA A 5 10.82 -24.16 -10.72
N LYS A 6 10.02 -24.77 -9.82
CA LYS A 6 10.45 -25.90 -8.99
C LYS A 6 10.85 -27.10 -9.84
N ARG A 7 10.02 -27.48 -10.81
CA ARG A 7 10.28 -28.63 -11.69
C ARG A 7 11.54 -28.43 -12.53
N GLU A 8 11.73 -27.24 -13.08
CA GLU A 8 12.91 -26.89 -13.89
C GLU A 8 14.14 -26.52 -13.04
N ASN A 9 14.04 -26.54 -11.71
CA ASN A 9 15.09 -26.15 -10.76
C ASN A 9 15.72 -24.77 -11.05
N ILE A 10 14.87 -23.79 -11.35
CA ILE A 10 15.29 -22.41 -11.61
C ILE A 10 14.87 -21.49 -10.47
N VAL A 11 15.71 -20.49 -10.17
CA VAL A 11 15.37 -19.45 -9.21
C VAL A 11 14.23 -18.62 -9.76
N PHE A 12 13.13 -18.57 -9.02
CA PHE A 12 11.95 -17.76 -9.34
C PHE A 12 11.61 -16.87 -8.16
N THR A 13 11.46 -15.57 -8.42
CA THR A 13 11.13 -14.58 -7.40
C THR A 13 10.15 -13.56 -7.95
N MET A 14 9.41 -12.92 -7.05
CA MET A 14 8.57 -11.77 -7.38
C MET A 14 9.42 -10.49 -7.34
N ALA A 15 9.17 -9.55 -8.24
CA ALA A 15 9.91 -8.29 -8.33
C ALA A 15 9.52 -7.29 -7.21
N THR A 16 9.90 -7.57 -5.97
CA THR A 16 9.62 -6.76 -4.77
C THR A 16 10.61 -5.60 -4.61
N LYS A 17 10.67 -4.70 -5.59
CA LYS A 17 11.74 -3.67 -5.66
C LYS A 17 11.82 -2.78 -4.42
N PHE A 18 10.68 -2.48 -3.78
CA PHE A 18 10.65 -1.57 -2.63
C PHE A 18 11.43 -2.08 -1.42
N ARG A 19 11.64 -3.40 -1.29
CA ARG A 19 12.52 -3.97 -0.24
C ARG A 19 13.96 -3.47 -0.32
N TYR A 20 14.36 -2.99 -1.49
CA TYR A 20 15.72 -2.51 -1.79
C TYR A 20 15.82 -0.98 -1.82
N CYS A 21 14.72 -0.25 -1.62
CA CYS A 21 14.78 1.19 -1.41
C CYS A 21 15.50 1.48 -0.09
N GLU A 22 16.37 2.49 -0.08
CA GLU A 22 17.24 2.80 1.04
C GLU A 22 16.47 2.95 2.36
N ASP A 23 15.34 3.66 2.33
CA ASP A 23 14.50 3.88 3.52
C ASP A 23 13.88 2.60 4.05
N VAL A 24 13.48 1.68 3.18
CA VAL A 24 12.90 0.38 3.56
C VAL A 24 13.97 -0.55 4.14
N VAL A 25 15.19 -0.51 3.58
CA VAL A 25 16.33 -1.25 4.12
C VAL A 25 16.69 -0.75 5.53
N LYS A 26 16.79 0.57 5.71
CA LYS A 26 17.04 1.19 7.01
C LYS A 26 15.94 0.87 8.02
N ALA A 27 14.68 1.02 7.64
CA ALA A 27 13.54 0.70 8.50
C ALA A 27 13.55 -0.78 8.92
N LYS A 28 13.86 -1.70 8.00
CA LYS A 28 13.97 -3.13 8.34
C LYS A 28 15.08 -3.37 9.37
N ALA A 29 16.25 -2.73 9.20
CA ALA A 29 17.37 -2.88 10.13
C ALA A 29 17.00 -2.36 11.53
N ILE A 30 16.32 -1.21 11.62
CA ILE A 30 15.83 -0.65 12.89
C ILE A 30 14.84 -1.61 13.55
N ILE A 31 13.84 -2.11 12.82
CA ILE A 31 12.88 -3.09 13.34
C ILE A 31 13.58 -4.36 13.82
N ALA A 32 14.53 -4.88 13.03
CA ALA A 32 15.26 -6.11 13.37
C ALA A 32 16.18 -5.96 14.59
N SER A 33 16.67 -4.75 14.88
CA SER A 33 17.51 -4.48 16.05
C SER A 33 16.75 -4.53 17.38
N GLY A 34 15.41 -4.46 17.35
CA GLY A 34 14.58 -4.41 18.55
C GLY A 34 14.58 -3.07 19.31
N MET A 35 15.30 -2.05 18.80
CA MET A 35 15.42 -0.74 19.45
C MET A 35 14.06 -0.02 19.64
N LEU A 36 13.08 -0.29 18.78
CA LEU A 36 11.73 0.28 18.87
C LEU A 36 10.80 -0.49 19.83
N GLY A 37 11.24 -1.62 20.38
CA GLY A 37 10.36 -2.58 21.04
C GLY A 37 9.36 -3.19 20.06
N ASP A 38 8.16 -3.52 20.56
CA ASP A 38 7.10 -4.12 19.75
C ASP A 38 6.41 -3.09 18.87
N ILE A 39 6.29 -3.42 17.58
CA ILE A 39 5.51 -2.61 16.64
C ILE A 39 4.02 -2.84 16.89
N ILE A 40 3.29 -1.79 17.26
CA ILE A 40 1.86 -1.88 17.60
C ILE A 40 0.96 -1.61 16.38
N LEU A 41 1.33 -0.64 15.55
CA LEU A 41 0.59 -0.22 14.36
C LEU A 41 1.55 0.07 13.22
N PHE A 42 1.08 -0.10 11.99
CA PHE A 42 1.82 0.22 10.78
C PHE A 42 0.94 0.98 9.80
N GLU A 43 1.48 2.03 9.19
CA GLU A 43 0.78 2.79 8.16
C GLU A 43 1.66 2.92 6.91
N ASN A 44 1.04 2.74 5.74
CA ASN A 44 1.68 2.89 4.44
C ASN A 44 0.73 3.58 3.46
N ALA A 45 1.29 4.32 2.52
CA ALA A 45 0.52 5.03 1.50
C ALA A 45 1.25 4.95 0.16
N PHE A 46 0.57 4.42 -0.87
CA PHE A 46 1.00 4.54 -2.27
C PHE A 46 -0.05 5.34 -3.03
N THR A 47 0.17 6.64 -3.05
CA THR A 47 -0.83 7.60 -3.50
C THR A 47 -0.20 8.58 -4.45
N ALA A 48 -0.75 8.69 -5.65
CA ALA A 48 -0.32 9.71 -6.60
C ALA A 48 -1.49 10.08 -7.50
N LYS A 49 -1.66 11.36 -7.81
CA LYS A 49 -2.61 11.79 -8.85
C LYS A 49 -2.02 11.52 -10.23
N VAL A 50 -2.56 10.54 -10.92
CA VAL A 50 -2.09 10.09 -12.24
C VAL A 50 -3.30 9.87 -13.15
N ASP A 51 -3.25 10.41 -14.37
CA ASP A 51 -4.25 10.09 -15.40
C ASP A 51 -4.04 8.65 -15.91
N MET A 52 -5.00 7.79 -15.57
CA MET A 52 -5.03 6.37 -15.90
C MET A 52 -5.90 6.07 -17.11
N SER A 53 -6.62 7.05 -17.68
CA SER A 53 -7.64 6.85 -18.71
C SER A 53 -7.12 6.19 -20.00
N LYS A 54 -5.83 6.35 -20.30
CA LYS A 54 -5.17 5.80 -21.49
C LYS A 54 -4.15 4.70 -21.20
N ARG A 55 -4.00 4.28 -19.95
CA ARG A 55 -2.99 3.29 -19.56
C ARG A 55 -3.54 1.87 -19.68
N TRP A 56 -2.68 0.95 -20.13
CA TRP A 56 -3.06 -0.47 -20.26
C TRP A 56 -3.47 -1.09 -18.91
N ASN A 57 -2.86 -0.64 -17.81
CA ASN A 57 -3.13 -1.17 -16.47
C ASN A 57 -4.42 -0.64 -15.82
N SER A 58 -5.22 0.16 -16.55
CA SER A 58 -6.59 0.54 -16.15
C SER A 58 -7.69 -0.21 -16.93
N ASP A 59 -7.30 -1.09 -17.86
CA ASP A 59 -8.20 -2.02 -18.54
C ASP A 59 -8.31 -3.32 -17.76
N LYS A 60 -9.49 -3.58 -17.20
CA LYS A 60 -9.78 -4.78 -16.40
C LYS A 60 -9.53 -6.08 -17.17
N LYS A 61 -9.72 -6.11 -18.49
CA LYS A 61 -9.51 -7.32 -19.30
C LYS A 61 -8.04 -7.69 -19.41
N ILE A 62 -7.14 -6.71 -19.29
CA ILE A 62 -5.69 -6.91 -19.40
C ILE A 62 -5.08 -7.06 -18.00
N ALA A 63 -5.42 -6.16 -17.08
CA ALA A 63 -4.77 -6.07 -15.77
C ALA A 63 -5.45 -6.92 -14.68
N GLY A 64 -6.73 -7.26 -14.84
CA GLY A 64 -7.52 -7.99 -13.84
C GLY A 64 -8.01 -7.14 -12.64
N GLY A 65 -7.35 -6.02 -12.37
CA GLY A 65 -7.67 -5.08 -11.30
C GLY A 65 -6.84 -3.81 -11.42
N GLY A 66 -7.02 -2.89 -10.48
CA GLY A 66 -6.47 -1.55 -10.56
C GLY A 66 -5.39 -1.30 -9.51
N VAL A 67 -5.52 -0.20 -8.77
CA VAL A 67 -4.49 0.27 -7.83
C VAL A 67 -4.15 -0.78 -6.76
N LEU A 68 -5.11 -1.63 -6.38
CA LEU A 68 -4.89 -2.71 -5.41
C LEU A 68 -3.92 -3.78 -5.93
N ILE A 69 -4.01 -4.13 -7.22
CA ILE A 69 -3.08 -5.11 -7.82
C ILE A 69 -1.76 -4.44 -8.15
N ASP A 70 -1.80 -3.21 -8.68
CA ASP A 70 -0.62 -2.46 -9.11
C ASP A 70 0.26 -2.06 -7.91
N ASN A 71 -0.28 -1.25 -6.99
CA ASN A 71 0.46 -0.72 -5.85
C ASN A 71 0.23 -1.54 -4.57
N GLY A 72 -0.97 -2.11 -4.38
CA GLY A 72 -1.28 -2.83 -3.14
C GLY A 72 -0.43 -4.08 -2.93
N THR A 73 0.02 -4.74 -4.00
CA THR A 73 0.96 -5.86 -3.91
C THR A 73 2.30 -5.46 -3.28
N HIS A 74 2.77 -4.23 -3.54
CA HIS A 74 3.96 -3.68 -2.89
C HIS A 74 3.74 -3.42 -1.40
N SER A 75 2.58 -2.86 -1.02
CA SER A 75 2.24 -2.66 0.40
C SER A 75 2.13 -3.97 1.17
N VAL A 76 1.43 -4.95 0.62
CA VAL A 76 1.28 -6.29 1.21
C VAL A 76 2.64 -6.94 1.38
N ASP A 77 3.52 -6.79 0.39
CA ASP A 77 4.89 -7.28 0.45
C ASP A 77 5.72 -6.62 1.56
N ILE A 78 5.62 -5.29 1.72
CA ILE A 78 6.31 -4.52 2.78
C ILE A 78 5.79 -4.92 4.16
N ILE A 79 4.47 -5.04 4.34
CA ILE A 79 3.86 -5.50 5.59
C ILE A 79 4.44 -6.86 5.95
N ARG A 80 4.45 -7.81 5.01
CA ARG A 80 5.01 -9.14 5.26
C ARG A 80 6.49 -9.11 5.56
N TYR A 81 7.23 -8.25 4.86
CA TYR A 81 8.67 -8.10 5.03
C TYR A 81 9.03 -7.55 6.42
N PHE A 82 8.27 -6.59 6.93
CA PHE A 82 8.52 -5.98 8.23
C PHE A 82 7.95 -6.79 9.39
N LEU A 83 6.70 -7.22 9.27
CA LEU A 83 5.86 -7.64 10.39
C LEU A 83 5.52 -9.14 10.39
N GLY A 84 5.81 -9.87 9.31
CA GLY A 84 5.56 -11.30 9.19
C GLY A 84 4.24 -11.65 8.50
N ALA A 85 3.73 -12.86 8.70
CA ALA A 85 2.55 -13.35 7.99
C ALA A 85 1.30 -12.50 8.28
N ILE A 86 0.48 -12.30 7.24
CA ILE A 86 -0.84 -11.65 7.34
C ILE A 86 -1.89 -12.73 7.52
N THR A 87 -2.79 -12.56 8.49
CA THR A 87 -3.89 -13.49 8.82
C THR A 87 -5.22 -13.01 8.25
N ASP A 88 -5.47 -11.69 8.29
CA ASP A 88 -6.76 -11.11 7.91
C ASP A 88 -6.54 -9.89 7.03
N VAL A 89 -7.43 -9.69 6.05
CA VAL A 89 -7.43 -8.52 5.18
C VAL A 89 -8.86 -8.02 5.01
N LEU A 90 -9.03 -6.71 5.11
CA LEU A 90 -10.22 -5.98 4.67
C LEU A 90 -9.77 -4.95 3.65
N ALA A 91 -10.34 -4.98 2.44
CA ALA A 91 -10.11 -3.98 1.41
C ALA A 91 -11.45 -3.35 1.01
N VAL A 92 -11.48 -2.02 0.98
CA VAL A 92 -12.67 -1.24 0.63
C VAL A 92 -12.31 -0.31 -0.50
N GLU A 93 -12.97 -0.47 -1.64
CA GLU A 93 -12.90 0.51 -2.73
C GLU A 93 -13.71 1.76 -2.34
N THR A 94 -13.12 2.94 -2.54
CA THR A 94 -13.79 4.23 -2.28
C THR A 94 -14.30 4.86 -3.57
N SER A 95 -14.83 6.09 -3.48
CA SER A 95 -15.29 6.85 -4.65
C SER A 95 -14.23 6.91 -5.76
N ARG A 96 -14.67 6.84 -7.02
CA ARG A 96 -13.82 6.95 -8.22
C ARG A 96 -13.84 8.38 -8.76
N THR A 97 -12.76 8.78 -9.43
CA THR A 97 -12.61 10.11 -10.06
C THR A 97 -12.32 10.03 -11.56
N GLN A 98 -11.84 8.89 -12.08
CA GLN A 98 -11.31 8.76 -13.44
C GLN A 98 -12.20 7.94 -14.41
N ASN A 99 -13.38 7.50 -13.97
CA ASN A 99 -14.31 6.65 -14.75
C ASN A 99 -13.61 5.49 -15.49
N ILE A 100 -12.74 4.76 -14.78
CA ILE A 100 -12.00 3.61 -15.30
C ILE A 100 -12.67 2.29 -14.91
N SER A 101 -12.29 1.22 -15.63
CA SER A 101 -12.92 -0.12 -15.51
C SER A 101 -12.45 -0.94 -14.30
N VAL A 102 -11.46 -0.45 -13.57
CA VAL A 102 -10.80 -1.09 -12.42
C VAL A 102 -10.89 -0.22 -11.17
N ASP A 103 -10.45 -0.74 -10.01
CA ASP A 103 -10.35 0.03 -8.78
C ASP A 103 -9.31 1.14 -8.87
N GLU A 104 -9.70 2.34 -8.47
CA GLU A 104 -8.84 3.53 -8.52
C GLU A 104 -8.33 3.95 -7.15
N ASN A 105 -9.16 3.76 -6.12
CA ASN A 105 -8.96 4.24 -4.77
C ASN A 105 -9.38 3.13 -3.79
N VAL A 106 -8.44 2.64 -2.98
CA VAL A 106 -8.66 1.51 -2.07
C VAL A 106 -8.05 1.81 -0.70
N LYS A 107 -8.82 1.58 0.36
CA LYS A 107 -8.32 1.46 1.73
C LYS A 107 -8.14 -0.02 2.05
N LEU A 108 -6.96 -0.41 2.52
CA LEU A 108 -6.69 -1.76 2.97
C LEU A 108 -6.29 -1.75 4.44
N LEU A 109 -6.90 -2.66 5.20
CA LEU A 109 -6.50 -3.02 6.54
C LEU A 109 -6.00 -4.46 6.52
N ALA A 110 -4.89 -4.74 7.18
CA ALA A 110 -4.37 -6.07 7.35
C ALA A 110 -4.01 -6.34 8.81
N ARG A 111 -4.25 -7.56 9.28
CA ARG A 111 -3.77 -8.04 10.58
C ARG A 111 -2.67 -9.06 10.37
N THR A 112 -1.59 -8.95 11.14
CA THR A 112 -0.52 -9.96 11.13
C THR A 112 -0.74 -11.02 12.19
N GLU A 113 -0.03 -12.14 12.06
CA GLU A 113 -0.04 -13.23 13.05
C GLU A 113 0.36 -12.75 14.46
N LYS A 114 1.21 -11.72 14.54
CA LYS A 114 1.60 -11.06 15.79
C LYS A 114 0.58 -10.05 16.31
N GLY A 115 -0.59 -9.94 15.67
CA GLY A 115 -1.67 -9.03 16.07
C GLY A 115 -1.51 -7.58 15.60
N VAL A 116 -0.42 -7.23 14.91
CA VAL A 116 -0.18 -5.87 14.41
C VAL A 116 -1.19 -5.54 13.33
N VAL A 117 -1.82 -4.36 13.43
CA VAL A 117 -2.74 -3.85 12.42
C VAL A 117 -2.01 -2.87 11.51
N ALA A 118 -2.03 -3.17 10.21
CA ALA A 118 -1.53 -2.33 9.14
C ALA A 118 -2.68 -1.61 8.44
N SER A 119 -2.52 -0.30 8.22
CA SER A 119 -3.42 0.52 7.40
C SER A 119 -2.68 0.97 6.15
N VAL A 120 -3.31 0.78 4.98
CA VAL A 120 -2.76 1.12 3.68
C VAL A 120 -3.73 1.96 2.88
N ASP A 121 -3.26 3.09 2.37
CA ASP A 121 -3.98 3.91 1.41
C ASP A 121 -3.39 3.75 0.01
N LEU A 122 -4.25 3.41 -0.95
CA LEU A 122 -3.90 3.17 -2.35
C LEU A 122 -4.77 4.07 -3.23
N THR A 123 -4.16 4.91 -4.06
CA THR A 123 -4.93 5.78 -4.95
C THR A 123 -4.13 6.27 -6.15
N TRP A 124 -4.80 6.31 -7.31
CA TRP A 124 -4.36 7.04 -8.50
C TRP A 124 -5.03 8.42 -8.66
N GLY A 125 -6.01 8.74 -7.82
CA GLY A 125 -6.83 9.95 -7.94
C GLY A 125 -6.30 11.16 -7.17
N ILE A 126 -5.53 10.95 -6.09
CA ILE A 126 -5.05 12.02 -5.22
C ILE A 126 -3.58 11.85 -4.81
N ASN A 127 -2.93 12.97 -4.51
CA ASN A 127 -1.68 12.97 -3.75
C ASN A 127 -2.04 13.06 -2.27
N LYS A 128 -1.81 11.99 -1.51
CA LYS A 128 -1.99 11.97 -0.07
C LYS A 128 -0.62 11.99 0.60
N GLU A 129 -0.47 12.92 1.53
CA GLU A 129 0.58 12.85 2.53
C GLU A 129 -0.04 12.28 3.81
N LEU A 130 0.71 11.47 4.56
CA LEU A 130 0.32 11.01 5.89
C LEU A 130 0.46 12.21 6.85
N PRO A 131 -0.63 12.84 7.31
CA PRO A 131 -0.53 14.00 8.16
C PRO A 131 -0.32 13.55 9.60
N ALA A 132 0.51 14.26 10.36
CA ALA A 132 0.62 14.08 11.81
C ALA A 132 -0.60 14.64 12.58
N LEU A 133 -1.77 14.74 11.94
CA LEU A 133 -2.96 15.45 12.44
C LEU A 133 -4.11 14.49 12.74
N TYR A 134 -4.96 14.88 13.70
CA TYR A 134 -6.13 14.11 14.14
C TYR A 134 -7.19 13.87 13.04
N LEU A 135 -7.31 14.78 12.06
CA LEU A 135 -8.26 14.66 10.96
C LEU A 135 -7.62 15.07 9.64
N GLY A 136 -7.67 14.18 8.65
CA GLY A 136 -7.30 14.45 7.26
C GLY A 136 -8.48 14.18 6.34
N LEU A 137 -8.82 15.15 5.49
CA LEU A 137 -9.80 15.00 4.42
C LEU A 137 -9.10 15.26 3.08
N TRP A 138 -9.33 14.40 2.09
CA TRP A 138 -8.71 14.50 0.77
C TRP A 138 -9.77 14.55 -0.32
N HIS A 139 -9.54 15.35 -1.36
CA HIS A 139 -10.43 15.50 -2.50
C HIS A 139 -9.64 15.67 -3.80
N GLU A 140 -10.26 15.45 -4.96
CA GLU A 140 -9.56 15.41 -6.26
C GLU A 140 -8.99 16.77 -6.72
N ARG A 141 -9.37 17.85 -6.05
CA ARG A 141 -9.11 19.24 -6.46
C ARG A 141 -8.08 20.01 -5.60
N ASN A 142 -7.58 19.53 -4.45
CA ASN A 142 -6.46 20.13 -3.67
C ASN A 142 -5.87 19.16 -2.60
N ALA A 143 -4.64 19.43 -2.14
CA ALA A 143 -3.96 18.82 -0.98
C ALA A 143 -4.77 19.01 0.32
N PRO A 144 -4.58 18.19 1.39
CA PRO A 144 -5.51 18.17 2.53
C PRO A 144 -5.70 19.54 3.18
N TYR A 145 -6.97 19.89 3.44
CA TYR A 145 -7.34 21.06 4.24
C TYR A 145 -6.71 20.93 5.64
N ARG A 146 -5.77 21.82 5.98
CA ARG A 146 -5.21 21.93 7.33
C ARG A 146 -6.27 22.55 8.25
N LEU A 147 -7.06 21.71 8.94
CA LEU A 147 -7.80 22.16 10.10
C LEU A 147 -6.78 22.39 11.23
N ALA A 148 -6.53 23.66 11.54
CA ALA A 148 -5.66 24.08 12.63
C ALA A 148 -6.15 23.47 13.96
N ARG A 149 -5.19 23.05 14.79
CA ARG A 149 -5.38 22.57 16.15
C ARG A 149 -6.30 23.50 16.94
N ILE A 150 -7.29 22.93 17.64
CA ILE A 150 -7.71 23.49 18.93
C ILE A 150 -6.73 22.88 19.93
N GLU A 151 -5.82 23.71 20.44
CA GLU A 151 -4.98 23.36 21.59
C GLU A 151 -5.84 23.35 22.85
N VAL A 152 -5.69 22.31 23.67
CA VAL A 152 -5.97 22.33 25.11
C VAL A 152 -4.74 21.76 25.80
#